data_AF-A0A1G8JL38-F1
#
_entry.id   AF-A0A1G8JL38-F1
#
_cell.length_a   1.000
_cell.length_b   1.000
_cell.length_c   1.000
_cell.angle_alpha   90.00
_cell.angle_beta   90.00
_cell.angle_gamma   90.00
#
_symmetry.space_group_name_H-M   'P 1'
#
loop_
_entity.id
_entity.type
_entity.pdbx_description
1 polymer ?
#
loop_
_entity_poly.entity_id
_entity_poly.type
_entity_poly.pdbx_seq_one_letter_code
_entity_poly.pdbx_strand_id
1 'polypeptide(L)' 'MAFILKSDKKETENKTIRFPLDLINRIEKAITGNEVTFSGFVIQACEYALDNMEKDKK' A
#
# COMPACT_ATOMS: atom_id res chain seq x y z
N MET A 1 -10.69 31.17 -22.82
CA MET A 1 -10.69 29.69 -22.88
C MET A 1 -10.47 29.17 -21.46
N ALA A 2 -11.42 28.43 -20.89
CA ALA A 2 -11.33 27.94 -19.53
C ALA A 2 -10.59 26.60 -19.51
N PHE A 3 -9.52 26.52 -18.71
CA PHE A 3 -8.76 25.29 -18.50
C PHE A 3 -9.61 24.35 -17.63
N ILE A 4 -10.15 23.28 -18.22
CA ILE A 4 -10.93 22.27 -17.50
C ILE A 4 -9.95 21.20 -17.03
N LEU A 5 -9.55 21.29 -15.77
CA LEU A 5 -8.78 20.24 -15.11
C LEU A 5 -9.69 19.03 -14.88
N LYS A 6 -9.61 18.02 -15.75
CA LYS A 6 -10.22 16.71 -15.47
C LYS A 6 -9.52 16.11 -14.26
N SER A 7 -10.20 16.12 -13.12
CA SER A 7 -9.72 15.48 -11.89
C SER A 7 -9.93 13.98 -11.98
N ASP A 8 -9.04 13.28 -12.70
CA ASP A 8 -8.79 11.85 -12.47
C ASP A 8 -7.92 11.72 -11.19
N LYS A 9 -8.37 12.31 -10.09
CA LYS A 9 -7.69 12.18 -8.80
C LYS A 9 -8.25 10.92 -8.15
N LYS A 10 -7.48 9.83 -8.17
CA LYS A 10 -7.69 8.75 -7.21
C LYS A 10 -7.61 9.38 -5.82
N GLU A 11 -8.72 9.35 -5.09
CA GLU A 11 -8.77 9.86 -3.72
C GLU A 11 -7.88 8.99 -2.84
N THR A 12 -6.79 9.58 -2.33
CA THR A 12 -5.89 8.92 -1.39
C THR A 12 -5.87 9.71 -0.09
N GLU A 13 -6.09 9.03 1.03
CA GLU A 13 -5.94 9.62 2.36
C GLU A 13 -4.61 9.19 2.99
N ASN A 14 -3.85 10.14 3.54
CA ASN A 14 -2.68 9.81 4.33
C ASN A 14 -3.12 9.26 5.70
N LYS A 15 -2.72 8.02 6.02
CA LYS A 15 -2.88 7.43 7.35
C LYS A 15 -1.49 7.16 7.95
N THR A 16 -1.26 7.66 9.16
CA THR A 16 0.00 7.43 9.89
C THR A 16 -0.19 6.31 10.91
N ILE A 17 0.60 5.25 10.81
CA ILE A 17 0.57 4.12 11.74
C ILE A 17 1.98 3.75 12.19
N ARG A 18 2.08 3.13 13.38
CA ARG A 18 3.35 2.72 13.97
C ARG A 18 3.60 1.24 13.68
N PHE A 19 4.70 0.94 13.00
CA PHE A 19 5.16 -0.42 12.77
C PHE A 19 6.19 -0.85 13.83
N PRO A 20 6.16 -2.11 14.29
CA PRO A 20 7.26 -2.69 15.06
C PRO A 20 8.56 -2.69 14.24
N LEU A 21 9.70 -2.39 14.89
CA LEU A 21 11.01 -2.33 14.24
C LEU A 21 11.38 -3.66 13.55
N ASP A 22 11.05 -4.78 14.18
CA ASP A 22 11.30 -6.11 13.61
C ASP A 22 10.56 -6.31 12.27
N LEU A 23 9.32 -5.81 12.18
CA LEU A 23 8.52 -5.92 10.98
C LEU A 23 9.07 -5.02 9.86
N ILE A 24 9.49 -3.79 10.19
CA ILE A 24 10.13 -2.88 9.22
C ILE A 24 11.38 -3.54 8.64
N ASN A 25 12.26 -4.08 9.48
CA ASN A 25 13.50 -4.71 9.04
C ASN A 25 13.24 -5.92 8.10
N ARG A 26 12.20 -6.72 8.39
CA ARG A 26 11.79 -7.81 7.50
C ARG A 26 11.27 -7.29 6.15
N ILE A 27 10.47 -6.24 6.17
CA ILE A 27 9.94 -5.62 4.95
C ILE A 27 11.08 -5.04 4.11
N GLU A 28 11.99 -4.28 4.73
CA GLU A 28 13.16 -3.69 4.06
C GLU A 28 14.04 -4.75 3.40
N LYS A 29 14.28 -5.87 4.08
CA LYS A 29 14.99 -7.01 3.50
C LYS A 29 14.24 -7.65 2.32
N ALA A 30 12.91 -7.74 2.40
CA ALA A 30 12.09 -8.32 1.35
C ALA A 30 11.99 -7.42 0.10
N ILE A 31 11.98 -6.09 0.27
CA ILE A 31 11.97 -5.13 -0.84
C ILE A 31 13.38 -4.85 -1.38
N THR A 32 14.44 -5.24 -0.67
CA THR A 32 15.82 -5.09 -1.15
C THR A 32 16.02 -5.88 -2.45
N GLY A 33 16.33 -5.16 -3.54
CA GLY A 33 16.48 -5.74 -4.87
C GLY A 33 15.20 -5.78 -5.71
N ASN A 34 14.06 -5.37 -5.15
CA ASN A 34 12.82 -5.14 -5.88
C ASN A 34 12.64 -3.63 -6.13
N GLU A 35 12.16 -3.25 -7.31
CA GLU A 35 11.83 -1.84 -7.63
C GLU A 35 10.49 -1.42 -6.99
N VAL A 36 10.31 -1.71 -5.69
CA VAL A 36 9.08 -1.45 -4.95
C VAL A 36 9.38 -0.56 -3.74
N THR A 37 8.59 0.49 -3.57
CA THR A 37 8.68 1.36 -2.40
C THR A 37 8.01 0.73 -1.19
N PHE A 38 8.43 1.13 0.02
CA PHE A 38 7.79 0.65 1.26
C PHE A 38 6.26 0.87 1.24
N SER A 39 5.80 2.05 0.82
CA SER A 39 4.36 2.33 0.72
C SER A 39 3.66 1.42 -0.29
N GLY A 40 4.28 1.17 -1.45
CA GLY A 40 3.73 0.25 -2.45
C GLY A 40 3.60 -1.17 -1.92
N PHE A 41 4.62 -1.66 -1.21
CA PHE A 41 4.58 -2.96 -0.54
C PHE A 41 3.44 -3.02 0.49
N VAL A 42 3.30 -2.00 1.34
CA VAL A 42 2.25 -1.98 2.37
C VAL A 42 0.85 -1.98 1.76
N ILE A 43 0.62 -1.23 0.69
CA ILE A 43 -0.67 -1.22 -0.02
C ILE A 43 -0.99 -2.61 -0.55
N GLN A 44 -0.05 -3.24 -1.26
CA GLN A 44 -0.24 -4.59 -1.81
C GLN A 44 -0.46 -5.64 -0.72
N ALA A 45 0.27 -5.55 0.39
CA ALA A 45 0.11 -6.45 1.52
C ALA A 45 -1.30 -6.31 2.14
N CYS A 46 -1.82 -5.09 2.25
CA CYS A 46 -3.17 -4.83 2.72
C CYS A 46 -4.23 -5.38 1.74
N GLU A 47 -4.08 -5.15 0.43
CA GLU A 47 -5.00 -5.69 -0.60
C GLU A 47 -5.01 -7.22 -0.57
N TYR A 48 -3.84 -7.85 -0.50
CA TYR A 48 -3.72 -9.31 -0.38
C TYR A 48 -4.37 -9.82 0.90
N ALA A 49 -4.13 -9.16 2.05
CA ALA A 49 -4.75 -9.56 3.30
C ALA A 49 -6.29 -9.50 3.23
N LEU A 50 -6.84 -8.42 2.68
CA LEU A 50 -8.29 -8.25 2.51
C LEU A 50 -8.89 -9.33 1.58
N ASP A 51 -8.30 -9.57 0.41
CA ASP A 51 -8.78 -10.58 -0.54
C ASP A 51 -8.76 -12.01 0.06
N ASN A 52 -7.73 -12.35 0.84
CA ASN A 52 -7.67 -13.65 1.51
C ASN A 52 -8.64 -13.76 2.68
N MET A 53 -8.91 -12.68 3.41
CA MET A 53 -9.94 -12.66 4.46
C MET A 53 -11.35 -12.86 3.87
N GLU A 54 -11.60 -12.38 2.66
CA GLU A 54 -12.88 -12.61 1.96
C GLU A 54 -13.01 -14.05 1.43
N LYS A 55 -11.91 -14.65 0.99
CA LYS A 55 -11.88 -16.05 0.53
C LYS A 55 -12.13 -17.07 1.64
N ASP A 56 -11.72 -16.78 2.88
CA ASP A 56 -11.97 -17.65 4.04
C ASP A 56 -13.44 -17.65 4.49
N LYS A 57 -14.22 -16.64 4.09
CA LYS A 57 -15.65 -16.53 4.43
C LYS A 57 -16.61 -17.20 3.43
N LYS A 58 -16.10 -17.85 2.38
CA LYS A 58 -16.90 -18.42 1.28
C LYS A 58 -16.91 -19.93 1.31
#